data_AF-A0A1F4NS90-F1
#
_entry.id   AF-A0A1F4NS90-F1
#
_cell.length_a   1.000
_cell.length_b   1.000
_cell.length_c   1.000
_cell.angle_alpha   90.00
_cell.angle_beta   90.00
_cell.angle_gamma   90.00
#
_symmetry.space_group_name_H-M   'P 1'
#
loop_
_entity.id
_entity.type
_entity.pdbx_description
1 polymer ?
#
loop_
_entity_poly.entity_id
_entity_poly.type
_entity_poly.pdbx_seq_one_letter_code
_entity_poly.pdbx_strand_id
1 'polypeptide(L)'
;MAKKQKPPISTQKYLPFKAIKEGVVAMKDGSLVAVLMVNSINFNLKSPDEQTALLNSYQNFLNSLGFPIQIVAQSRTLDLDEYLGRLEASGRSQPNELLQLQTKEYITFVKELLGLANIMSKNFYVVVSYHPQLQVQAGFFARLFSKRSITPTGKFREAKDELLRRANLVANGLAPMGLDSVLLKTEELIDLLYTTYNPDIARRQKLFNVSNVDADVITALAKEKLT
;
A
#
# COMPACT_ATOMS: atom_id res chain seq x y z
N MET A 1 38.63 30.72 11.51
CA MET A 1 37.28 30.65 10.89
C MET A 1 37.06 29.22 10.39
N ALA A 2 36.21 28.43 11.06
CA ALA A 2 35.98 27.03 10.66
C ALA A 2 35.09 26.96 9.40
N LYS A 3 35.59 26.32 8.34
CA LYS A 3 34.83 26.02 7.12
C LYS A 3 33.63 25.14 7.50
N LYS A 4 32.40 25.68 7.44
CA LYS A 4 31.17 24.89 7.47
C LYS A 4 31.19 23.92 6.29
N GLN A 5 31.39 22.63 6.56
CA GLN A 5 31.25 21.57 5.57
C GLN A 5 29.82 21.60 5.01
N LYS A 6 29.67 21.59 3.68
CA LYS A 6 28.37 21.46 3.03
C LYS A 6 27.77 20.11 3.46
N PRO A 7 26.52 20.08 3.97
CA PRO A 7 25.91 18.81 4.35
C PRO A 7 25.86 17.90 3.12
N PRO A 8 26.11 16.59 3.28
CA PRO A 8 26.05 15.64 2.18
C PRO A 8 24.68 15.73 1.51
N ILE A 9 24.65 15.67 0.17
CA ILE A 9 23.41 15.66 -0.60
C ILE A 9 22.70 14.35 -0.25
N SER A 10 21.70 14.43 0.62
CA SER A 10 20.88 13.29 0.98
C SER A 10 20.13 12.79 -0.26
N THR A 11 20.13 11.47 -0.48
CA THR A 11 19.35 10.80 -1.54
C THR A 11 17.87 11.17 -1.51
N GLN A 12 17.35 11.62 -0.36
CA GLN A 12 16.01 12.21 -0.20
C GLN A 12 15.74 13.39 -1.17
N LYS A 13 16.78 14.08 -1.64
CA LYS A 13 16.63 15.16 -2.63
C LYS A 13 16.07 14.66 -3.96
N TYR A 14 16.29 13.40 -4.31
CA TYR A 14 15.83 12.79 -5.57
C TYR A 14 14.45 12.16 -5.48
N LEU A 15 13.91 11.94 -4.27
CA LEU A 15 12.56 11.40 -4.09
C LEU A 15 11.50 12.44 -4.50
N PRO A 16 10.41 12.07 -5.20
CA PRO A 16 9.40 13.03 -5.65
C PRO A 16 8.52 13.56 -4.50
N PHE A 17 8.55 12.91 -3.34
CA PHE A 17 7.80 13.29 -2.15
C PHE A 17 8.65 14.03 -1.11
N LYS A 18 7.98 14.84 -0.29
CA LYS A 18 8.56 15.65 0.78
C LYS A 18 8.53 14.92 2.12
N ALA A 19 7.39 14.29 2.44
CA ALA A 19 7.18 13.59 3.69
C ALA A 19 5.99 12.63 3.57
N ILE A 20 5.94 11.64 4.45
CA ILE A 20 4.78 10.78 4.67
C ILE A 20 4.32 11.11 6.08
N LYS A 21 3.06 11.49 6.24
CA LYS A 21 2.50 11.79 7.57
C LYS A 21 1.02 11.51 7.60
N GLU A 22 0.55 10.98 8.72
CA GLU A 22 -0.87 10.69 8.97
C GLU A 22 -1.56 9.88 7.85
N GLY A 23 -0.89 8.86 7.30
CA GLY A 23 -1.44 8.01 6.25
C GLY A 23 -1.51 8.64 4.86
N VAL A 24 -0.83 9.76 4.63
CA VAL A 24 -0.76 10.39 3.30
C VAL A 24 0.67 10.75 2.91
N VAL A 25 0.96 10.66 1.61
CA VAL A 25 2.23 11.07 1.02
C VAL A 25 2.09 12.52 0.55
N ALA A 26 2.88 13.42 1.13
CA ALA A 26 2.96 14.82 0.70
C ALA A 26 4.04 14.97 -0.36
N MET A 27 3.63 15.35 -1.57
CA MET A 27 4.52 15.51 -2.72
C MET A 27 5.27 16.85 -2.67
N LYS A 28 6.40 16.95 -3.40
CA LYS A 28 7.19 18.19 -3.45
C LYS A 28 6.47 19.36 -4.14
N ASP A 29 5.54 19.06 -5.03
CA ASP A 29 4.66 20.03 -5.70
C ASP A 29 3.50 20.53 -4.82
N GLY A 30 3.34 19.96 -3.61
CA GLY A 30 2.28 20.30 -2.67
C GLY A 30 1.00 19.46 -2.82
N SER A 31 0.96 18.52 -3.76
CA SER A 31 -0.12 17.54 -3.85
C SER A 31 -0.05 16.51 -2.71
N LEU A 32 -1.20 15.95 -2.37
CA LEU A 32 -1.32 14.88 -1.41
C LEU A 32 -1.77 13.61 -2.12
N VAL A 33 -1.22 12.47 -1.68
CA VAL A 33 -1.51 11.16 -2.26
C VAL A 33 -1.90 10.19 -1.15
N ALA A 34 -3.00 9.49 -1.38
CA ALA A 34 -3.45 8.35 -0.59
C ALA A 34 -3.33 7.09 -1.45
N VAL A 35 -3.06 5.96 -0.82
CA VAL A 35 -2.95 4.66 -1.49
C VAL A 35 -3.91 3.70 -0.81
N LEU A 36 -4.78 3.09 -1.60
CA LEU A 36 -5.65 2.00 -1.19
C LEU A 36 -5.00 0.69 -1.63
N MET A 37 -4.82 -0.26 -0.74
CA MET A 37 -4.58 -1.65 -1.12
C MET A 37 -5.92 -2.31 -1.42
N VAL A 38 -6.00 -3.07 -2.51
CA VAL A 38 -7.23 -3.68 -2.99
C VAL A 38 -7.01 -5.17 -3.18
N ASN A 39 -7.98 -5.98 -2.78
CA ASN A 39 -7.96 -7.41 -3.07
C ASN A 39 -8.22 -7.69 -4.57
N SER A 40 -8.16 -8.96 -4.96
CA SER A 40 -8.49 -9.39 -6.32
C SER A 40 -9.54 -10.49 -6.29
N ILE A 41 -10.41 -10.51 -7.30
CA ILE A 41 -11.39 -11.57 -7.51
C ILE A 41 -11.05 -12.41 -8.74
N ASN A 42 -11.42 -13.69 -8.72
CA ASN A 42 -11.26 -14.56 -9.88
C ASN A 42 -12.48 -14.42 -10.82
N PHE A 43 -12.44 -13.40 -11.68
CA PHE A 43 -13.53 -13.07 -12.61
C PHE A 43 -13.93 -14.24 -13.51
N ASN A 44 -12.96 -15.02 -13.99
CA ASN A 44 -13.23 -16.14 -14.91
C ASN A 44 -13.98 -17.31 -14.27
N LEU A 45 -13.97 -17.41 -12.94
CA LEU A 45 -14.71 -18.45 -12.20
C LEU A 45 -16.15 -18.04 -11.88
N LYS A 46 -16.55 -16.83 -12.24
CA LYS A 46 -17.91 -16.31 -12.04
C LYS A 46 -18.85 -16.78 -13.15
N SER A 47 -20.14 -16.90 -12.84
CA SER A 47 -21.16 -17.19 -13.87
C SER A 47 -21.26 -16.04 -14.89
N PRO A 48 -21.78 -16.26 -16.11
CA PRO A 48 -21.95 -15.19 -17.10
C PRO A 48 -22.79 -14.01 -16.60
N ASP A 49 -23.82 -14.29 -15.79
CA ASP A 49 -24.67 -13.24 -15.20
C ASP A 49 -23.91 -12.44 -14.14
N GLU A 50 -23.13 -13.11 -13.27
CA GLU A 50 -22.24 -12.45 -12.31
C GLU A 50 -21.18 -11.60 -13.01
N GLN A 51 -20.55 -12.13 -14.07
CA GLN A 51 -19.56 -11.40 -14.86
C GLN A 51 -20.17 -10.12 -15.46
N THR A 52 -21.39 -10.21 -15.99
CA THR A 52 -22.12 -9.07 -16.55
C THR A 52 -22.45 -8.03 -15.47
N ALA A 53 -22.91 -8.48 -14.30
CA ALA A 53 -23.19 -7.60 -13.16
C ALA A 53 -21.93 -6.87 -12.66
N LEU A 54 -20.80 -7.59 -12.59
CA LEU A 54 -19.50 -7.01 -12.23
C LEU A 54 -19.03 -5.98 -13.27
N LEU A 55 -19.20 -6.26 -14.56
CA LEU A 55 -18.83 -5.34 -15.63
C LEU A 55 -19.67 -4.05 -15.61
N ASN A 56 -20.97 -4.18 -15.37
CA ASN A 56 -21.87 -3.02 -15.20
C ASN A 56 -21.48 -2.19 -13.96
N SER A 57 -21.12 -2.86 -12.86
CA SER A 57 -20.63 -2.18 -11.65
C SER A 57 -19.31 -1.46 -11.90
N TYR A 58 -18.39 -2.07 -12.67
CA TYR A 58 -17.14 -1.45 -13.08
C TYR A 58 -17.36 -0.22 -13.97
N GLN A 59 -18.29 -0.30 -14.92
CA GLN A 59 -18.69 0.84 -15.73
C GLN A 59 -19.23 1.99 -14.88
N ASN A 60 -20.13 1.70 -13.94
CA ASN A 60 -20.70 2.69 -13.02
C ASN A 60 -19.61 3.32 -12.14
N PHE A 61 -18.67 2.52 -11.65
CA PHE A 61 -17.50 3.01 -10.91
C PHE A 61 -16.70 4.00 -11.75
N LEU A 62 -16.31 3.65 -12.98
CA LEU A 62 -15.56 4.54 -13.87
C LEU A 62 -16.32 5.85 -14.15
N ASN A 63 -17.62 5.78 -14.39
CA ASN A 63 -18.47 6.95 -14.62
C ASN A 63 -18.62 7.84 -13.39
N SER A 64 -18.44 7.30 -12.18
CA SER A 64 -18.52 8.07 -10.93
C SER A 64 -17.26 8.87 -10.61
N LEU A 65 -16.13 8.58 -11.27
CA LEU A 65 -14.84 9.20 -10.97
C LEU A 65 -14.77 10.64 -11.52
N GLY A 66 -14.88 11.62 -10.63
CA GLY A 66 -14.68 13.04 -10.94
C GLY A 66 -13.21 13.50 -10.89
N PHE A 67 -12.25 12.59 -10.73
CA PHE A 67 -10.82 12.88 -10.56
C PHE A 67 -9.97 11.70 -11.04
N PRO A 68 -8.70 11.93 -11.43
CA PRO A 68 -7.83 10.86 -11.86
C PRO A 68 -7.47 9.93 -10.70
N ILE A 69 -7.46 8.63 -11.00
CA ILE A 69 -6.89 7.58 -10.15
C ILE A 69 -5.82 6.84 -10.94
N GLN A 70 -4.91 6.18 -10.23
CA GLN A 70 -3.92 5.30 -10.83
C GLN A 70 -4.03 3.92 -10.23
N ILE A 71 -4.19 2.90 -11.08
CA ILE A 71 -4.21 1.50 -10.66
C ILE A 71 -2.81 0.94 -10.86
N VAL A 72 -2.25 0.33 -9.82
CA VAL A 72 -0.91 -0.25 -9.83
C VAL A 72 -1.00 -1.71 -9.43
N ALA A 73 -0.52 -2.60 -10.28
CA ALA A 73 -0.33 -4.01 -9.95
C ALA A 73 1.16 -4.27 -9.75
N GLN A 74 1.53 -4.82 -8.60
CA GLN A 74 2.93 -5.16 -8.27
C GLN A 74 3.04 -6.66 -8.05
N SER A 75 3.96 -7.31 -8.77
CA SER A 75 4.31 -8.70 -8.50
C SER A 75 5.47 -8.74 -7.52
N ARG A 76 5.36 -9.55 -6.46
CA ARG A 76 6.37 -9.75 -5.43
C ARG A 76 6.61 -11.24 -5.24
N THR A 77 7.80 -11.61 -4.78
CA THR A 77 8.04 -12.99 -4.34
C THR A 77 7.10 -13.31 -3.19
N LEU A 78 6.46 -14.46 -3.23
CA LEU A 78 5.59 -14.92 -2.16
C LEU A 78 6.43 -15.10 -0.88
N ASP A 79 6.02 -14.42 0.18
CA ASP A 79 6.64 -14.51 1.50
C ASP A 79 5.71 -15.32 2.42
N LEU A 80 6.20 -16.48 2.88
CA LEU A 80 5.48 -17.35 3.82
C LEU A 80 6.20 -17.45 5.17
N ASP A 81 7.19 -16.59 5.46
CA ASP A 81 8.01 -16.67 6.67
C ASP A 81 7.15 -16.71 7.93
N GLU A 82 6.13 -15.85 8.02
CA GLU A 82 5.22 -15.80 9.16
C GLU A 82 4.34 -17.05 9.27
N TYR A 83 3.79 -17.52 8.15
CA TYR A 83 2.98 -18.74 8.11
C TYR A 83 3.80 -19.95 8.56
N LEU A 84 5.00 -20.10 8.02
CA LEU A 84 5.93 -21.17 8.40
C LEU A 84 6.36 -21.02 9.86
N GLY A 85 6.60 -19.81 10.36
CA GLY A 85 6.89 -19.56 11.78
C GLY A 85 5.75 -19.95 12.72
N ARG A 86 4.49 -19.66 12.34
CA ARG A 86 3.30 -20.12 13.07
C ARG A 86 3.19 -21.64 13.06
N LEU A 87 3.50 -22.28 11.93
CA LEU A 87 3.47 -23.72 11.79
C LEU A 87 4.58 -24.39 12.61
N GLU A 88 5.78 -23.79 12.66
CA GLU A 88 6.88 -24.22 13.53
C GLU A 88 6.49 -24.14 15.01
N ALA A 89 5.86 -23.04 15.43
CA ALA A 89 5.38 -22.88 16.81
C ALA A 89 4.30 -23.91 17.16
N SER A 90 3.34 -24.12 16.25
CA SER A 90 2.30 -25.14 16.40
C SER A 90 2.90 -26.55 16.50
N GLY A 91 3.83 -26.89 15.61
CA GLY A 91 4.53 -28.17 15.62
C GLY A 91 5.22 -28.47 16.96
N ARG A 92 5.89 -27.49 17.57
CA ARG A 92 6.54 -27.66 18.89
C ARG A 92 5.55 -27.93 20.03
N SER A 93 4.31 -27.47 19.90
CA SER A 93 3.27 -27.64 20.91
C SER A 93 2.50 -28.97 20.81
N GLN A 94 2.72 -29.75 19.75
CA GLN A 94 2.00 -31.01 19.54
C GLN A 94 2.50 -32.09 20.51
N PRO A 95 1.60 -32.90 21.10
CA PRO A 95 2.01 -33.97 22.02
C PRO A 95 2.52 -35.23 21.32
N ASN A 96 2.19 -35.42 20.04
CA ASN A 96 2.53 -36.63 19.29
C ASN A 96 3.79 -36.41 18.43
N GLU A 97 4.86 -37.16 18.70
CA GLU A 97 6.14 -37.07 18.01
C GLU A 97 6.04 -37.29 16.48
N LEU A 98 5.17 -38.19 16.02
CA LEU A 98 4.98 -38.44 14.59
C LEU A 98 4.40 -37.20 13.89
N LEU A 99 3.46 -36.51 14.54
CA LEU A 99 2.88 -35.28 13.99
C LEU A 99 3.89 -34.12 14.00
N GLN A 100 4.75 -34.06 15.03
CA GLN A 100 5.85 -33.09 15.06
C GLN A 100 6.82 -33.29 13.88
N LEU A 101 7.22 -34.55 13.64
CA LEU A 101 8.10 -34.91 12.54
C LEU A 101 7.45 -34.56 11.19
N GLN A 102 6.20 -34.93 10.98
CA GLN A 102 5.46 -34.64 9.75
C GLN A 102 5.32 -33.13 9.52
N THR A 103 5.07 -32.35 10.57
CA THR A 103 4.99 -30.89 10.49
C THR A 103 6.32 -30.30 10.03
N LYS A 104 7.44 -30.79 10.58
CA LYS A 104 8.79 -30.35 10.20
C LYS A 104 9.14 -30.70 8.75
N GLU A 105 8.80 -31.90 8.31
CA GLU A 105 9.00 -32.33 6.92
C GLU A 105 8.19 -31.46 5.95
N TYR A 106 6.93 -31.18 6.27
CA TYR A 106 6.10 -30.29 5.46
C TYR A 106 6.68 -28.87 5.38
N ILE A 107 7.14 -28.29 6.50
CA ILE A 107 7.81 -26.98 6.51
C ILE A 107 9.03 -26.99 5.58
N THR A 108 9.83 -28.06 5.64
CA THR A 108 11.04 -28.21 4.82
C THR A 108 10.67 -28.28 3.34
N PHE A 109 9.70 -29.13 2.99
CA PHE A 109 9.18 -29.26 1.64
C PHE A 109 8.67 -27.92 1.07
N VAL A 110 7.90 -27.15 1.84
CA VAL A 110 7.40 -25.84 1.40
C VAL A 110 8.55 -24.86 1.17
N LYS A 111 9.56 -24.83 2.06
CA LYS A 111 10.74 -23.95 1.89
C LYS A 111 11.52 -24.30 0.61
N GLU A 112 11.71 -25.58 0.34
CA GLU A 112 12.38 -26.05 -0.89
C GLU A 112 11.57 -25.70 -2.14
N LEU A 113 10.25 -25.93 -2.12
CA LEU A 113 9.35 -25.61 -3.23
C LEU A 113 9.40 -24.12 -3.57
N LEU A 114 9.37 -23.24 -2.56
CA LEU A 114 9.47 -21.79 -2.76
C LEU A 114 10.81 -21.39 -3.40
N GLY A 115 11.90 -22.03 -2.97
CA GLY A 115 13.24 -21.79 -3.51
C GLY A 115 13.39 -22.20 -4.97
N LEU A 116 12.73 -23.29 -5.39
CA LEU A 116 12.79 -23.81 -6.75
C LEU A 116 11.83 -23.08 -7.72
N ALA A 117 10.59 -22.84 -7.29
CA ALA A 117 9.53 -22.39 -8.17
C ALA A 117 9.44 -20.86 -8.33
N ASN A 118 10.22 -20.08 -7.57
CA ASN A 118 10.21 -18.61 -7.56
C ASN A 118 8.77 -18.05 -7.60
N ILE A 119 7.94 -18.53 -6.67
CA ILE A 119 6.50 -18.26 -6.66
C ILE A 119 6.26 -16.77 -6.39
N MET A 120 5.39 -16.15 -7.18
CA MET A 120 5.05 -14.73 -7.08
C MET A 120 3.63 -14.55 -6.57
N SER A 121 3.42 -13.54 -5.72
CA SER A 121 2.11 -12.97 -5.40
C SER A 121 1.92 -11.64 -6.14
N LYS A 122 0.67 -11.24 -6.34
CA LYS A 122 0.31 -9.93 -6.92
C LYS A 122 -0.45 -9.11 -5.90
N ASN A 123 0.04 -7.91 -5.65
CA ASN A 123 -0.65 -6.91 -4.84
C ASN A 123 -1.20 -5.83 -5.78
N PHE A 124 -2.41 -5.36 -5.48
CA PHE A 124 -3.08 -4.33 -6.26
C PHE A 124 -3.27 -3.10 -5.39
N TYR A 125 -3.01 -1.94 -5.98
CA TYR A 125 -3.15 -0.65 -5.32
C TYR A 125 -3.92 0.32 -6.20
N VAL A 126 -4.72 1.17 -5.57
CA VAL A 126 -5.34 2.32 -6.21
C VAL A 126 -4.81 3.58 -5.54
N VAL A 127 -4.11 4.39 -6.33
CA VAL A 127 -3.50 5.64 -5.89
C VAL A 127 -4.45 6.79 -6.23
N VAL A 128 -4.78 7.58 -5.21
CA VAL A 128 -5.67 8.73 -5.29
C VAL A 128 -4.86 9.98 -4.98
N SER A 129 -4.94 10.99 -5.85
CA SER A 129 -4.26 12.26 -5.64
C SER A 129 -5.22 13.43 -5.43
N TYR A 130 -4.78 14.39 -4.63
CA TYR A 130 -5.44 15.66 -4.44
C TYR A 130 -4.44 16.79 -4.62
N HIS A 131 -4.74 17.67 -5.57
CA HIS A 131 -3.98 18.90 -5.80
C HIS A 131 -4.76 20.05 -5.16
N PRO A 132 -4.37 20.55 -3.97
CA PRO A 132 -5.01 21.73 -3.41
C PRO A 132 -4.80 22.88 -4.39
N GLN A 133 -5.88 23.54 -4.82
CA GLN A 133 -5.78 24.71 -5.67
C GLN A 133 -4.96 25.78 -4.92
N LEU A 134 -3.73 25.99 -5.39
CA LEU A 134 -2.94 27.13 -4.98
C LEU A 134 -3.69 28.36 -5.52
N GLN A 135 -4.41 29.07 -4.65
CA GLN A 135 -4.83 30.44 -4.95
C GLN A 135 -3.57 31.25 -5.24
N VAL A 136 -3.24 31.38 -6.53
CA VAL A 136 -2.28 32.34 -7.02
C VAL A 136 -2.97 33.69 -6.91
N GLN A 137 -2.87 34.34 -5.74
CA GLN A 137 -3.02 35.78 -5.72
C GLN A 137 -1.88 36.33 -6.57
N ALA A 138 -2.24 36.72 -7.79
CA ALA A 138 -1.36 37.23 -8.82
C ALA A 138 -0.75 38.57 -8.38
N GLY A 139 0.29 38.51 -7.55
CA GLY A 139 1.30 39.57 -7.49
C GLY A 139 2.36 39.25 -8.53
N PHE A 140 2.30 39.89 -9.70
CA PHE A 140 3.28 39.76 -10.79
C PHE A 140 4.75 39.94 -10.33
N PHE A 141 4.98 40.54 -9.16
CA PHE A 141 6.29 40.76 -8.52
C PHE A 141 6.85 39.59 -7.70
N ALA A 142 6.07 38.55 -7.37
CA ALA A 142 6.53 37.47 -6.48
C ALA A 142 7.38 36.38 -7.18
N ARG A 143 7.47 36.39 -8.52
CA ARG A 143 8.25 35.41 -9.30
C ARG A 143 9.76 35.59 -9.20
N LEU A 144 10.26 36.74 -8.72
CA LEU A 144 11.69 37.03 -8.74
C LEU A 144 12.45 36.66 -7.45
N PHE A 145 11.77 36.41 -6.32
CA PHE A 145 12.45 36.37 -5.00
C PHE A 145 12.06 35.28 -4.00
N SER A 146 11.39 34.18 -4.38
CA SER A 146 11.10 33.15 -3.37
C SER A 146 11.47 31.72 -3.75
N LYS A 147 12.61 31.26 -3.21
CA LYS A 147 12.72 29.91 -2.65
C LYS A 147 11.66 29.79 -1.54
N ARG A 148 10.40 29.56 -1.89
CA ARG A 148 9.33 29.38 -0.91
C ARG A 148 9.17 27.90 -0.63
N SER A 149 9.65 27.47 0.53
CA SER A 149 9.14 26.26 1.17
C SER A 149 7.67 26.51 1.48
N ILE A 150 6.78 25.96 0.66
CA ILE A 150 5.36 25.91 0.95
C ILE A 150 5.22 25.03 2.19
N THR A 151 4.89 25.65 3.32
CA THR A 151 4.56 24.97 4.57
C THR A 151 3.08 25.26 4.83
N PRO A 152 2.17 24.37 4.39
CA PRO A 152 0.74 24.58 4.54
C PRO A 152 0.28 23.92 5.84
N THR A 153 0.64 24.48 6.99
CA THR A 153 0.27 23.86 8.28
C THR A 153 -1.24 24.03 8.60
N GLY A 154 -1.91 25.03 7.99
CA GLY A 154 -3.37 25.18 8.04
C GLY A 154 -4.14 24.47 6.91
N LYS A 155 -3.64 24.53 5.67
CA LYS A 155 -4.30 23.91 4.49
C LYS A 155 -4.15 22.39 4.39
N PHE A 156 -3.22 21.80 5.14
CA PHE A 156 -2.97 20.36 5.05
C PHE A 156 -4.15 19.54 5.55
N ARG A 157 -4.81 19.96 6.64
CA ARG A 157 -5.93 19.21 7.21
C ARG A 157 -7.13 19.18 6.25
N GLU A 158 -7.52 20.33 5.73
CA GLU A 158 -8.60 20.44 4.72
C GLU A 158 -8.29 19.64 3.45
N ALA A 159 -7.05 19.74 2.95
CA ALA A 159 -6.60 18.99 1.78
C ALA A 159 -6.58 17.48 2.02
N LYS A 160 -6.20 17.05 3.23
CA LYS A 160 -6.24 15.66 3.65
C LYS A 160 -7.68 15.17 3.74
N ASP A 161 -8.58 15.94 4.34
CA ASP A 161 -9.99 15.56 4.45
C ASP A 161 -10.64 15.40 3.08
N GLU A 162 -10.32 16.28 2.11
CA GLU A 162 -10.76 16.13 0.72
C GLU A 162 -10.15 14.91 0.03
N LEU A 163 -8.86 14.66 0.22
CA LEU A 163 -8.21 13.45 -0.29
C LEU A 163 -8.86 12.17 0.27
N LEU A 164 -9.17 12.15 1.56
CA LEU A 164 -9.83 11.02 2.22
C LEU A 164 -11.26 10.83 1.73
N ARG A 165 -12.00 11.92 1.48
CA ARG A 165 -13.31 11.84 0.81
C ARG A 165 -13.18 11.15 -0.55
N ARG A 166 -12.19 11.53 -1.37
CA ARG A 166 -11.93 10.90 -2.67
C ARG A 166 -11.55 9.42 -2.52
N ALA A 167 -10.69 9.08 -1.56
CA ALA A 167 -10.32 7.70 -1.28
C ALA A 167 -11.54 6.86 -0.87
N ASN A 168 -12.44 7.40 -0.05
CA ASN A 168 -13.68 6.73 0.35
C ASN A 168 -14.66 6.57 -0.81
N LEU A 169 -14.76 7.56 -1.71
CA LEU A 169 -15.56 7.42 -2.93
C LEU A 169 -15.04 6.27 -3.80
N VAL A 170 -13.71 6.15 -3.94
CA VAL A 170 -13.09 5.04 -4.65
C VAL A 170 -13.40 3.72 -3.95
N ALA A 171 -13.17 3.62 -2.64
CA ALA A 171 -13.41 2.42 -1.85
C ALA A 171 -14.87 1.93 -1.97
N ASN A 172 -15.83 2.84 -1.81
CA ASN A 172 -17.26 2.53 -1.93
C ASN A 172 -17.65 2.15 -3.35
N GLY A 173 -17.00 2.72 -4.37
CA GLY A 173 -17.21 2.34 -5.76
C GLY A 173 -16.64 0.96 -6.10
N LEU A 174 -15.61 0.51 -5.38
CA LEU A 174 -15.00 -0.82 -5.55
C LEU A 174 -15.83 -1.93 -4.89
N ALA A 175 -16.46 -1.66 -3.76
CA ALA A 175 -17.17 -2.68 -2.97
C ALA A 175 -18.26 -3.48 -3.74
N PRO A 176 -19.13 -2.87 -4.58
CA PRO A 176 -20.11 -3.60 -5.38
C PRO A 176 -19.51 -4.62 -6.35
N MET A 177 -18.24 -4.44 -6.72
CA MET A 177 -17.50 -5.38 -7.56
C MET A 177 -16.90 -6.54 -6.76
N GLY A 178 -17.18 -6.65 -5.46
CA GLY A 178 -16.52 -7.59 -4.56
C GLY A 178 -15.04 -7.27 -4.32
N LEU A 179 -14.65 -6.01 -4.60
CA LEU A 179 -13.30 -5.52 -4.38
C LEU A 179 -13.25 -4.75 -3.07
N ASP A 180 -12.69 -5.39 -2.04
CA ASP A 180 -12.45 -4.78 -0.74
C ASP A 180 -11.18 -3.93 -0.82
N SER A 181 -11.21 -2.76 -0.17
CA SER A 181 -10.08 -1.85 -0.18
C SER A 181 -9.78 -1.30 1.21
N VAL A 182 -8.48 -1.11 1.48
CA VAL A 182 -8.00 -0.59 2.75
C VAL A 182 -7.04 0.55 2.50
N LEU A 183 -7.26 1.67 3.19
CA LEU A 183 -6.38 2.83 3.14
C LEU A 183 -5.08 2.56 3.89
N LEU A 184 -3.96 2.74 3.20
CA LEU A 184 -2.65 2.50 3.80
C LEU A 184 -2.29 3.56 4.85
N LYS A 185 -1.83 3.08 6.01
CA LYS A 185 -1.27 3.88 7.10
C LYS A 185 0.15 4.34 6.78
N THR A 186 0.68 5.22 7.62
CA THR A 186 2.04 5.77 7.46
C THR A 186 3.10 4.67 7.37
N GLU A 187 3.04 3.65 8.23
CA GLU A 187 4.01 2.55 8.26
C GLU A 187 3.93 1.70 6.98
N GLU A 188 2.71 1.35 6.57
CA GLU A 188 2.44 0.61 5.33
C GLU A 188 2.91 1.38 4.09
N LEU A 189 2.71 2.70 4.04
CA LEU A 189 3.21 3.55 2.97
C LEU A 189 4.75 3.59 2.93
N ILE A 190 5.38 3.65 4.09
CA ILE A 190 6.85 3.61 4.19
C ILE A 190 7.36 2.26 3.68
N ASP A 191 6.76 1.15 4.10
CA ASP A 191 7.14 -0.19 3.65
C ASP A 191 6.91 -0.38 2.14
N LEU A 192 5.75 0.06 1.63
CA LEU A 192 5.44 0.03 0.20
C LEU A 192 6.49 0.77 -0.61
N LEU A 193 6.85 1.99 -0.21
CA LEU A 193 7.84 2.79 -0.93
C LEU A 193 9.24 2.20 -0.79
N TYR A 194 9.63 1.76 0.40
CA TYR A 194 10.93 1.12 0.62
C TYR A 194 11.10 -0.13 -0.25
N THR A 195 10.09 -1.01 -0.26
CA THR A 195 10.10 -2.23 -1.05
C THR A 195 10.09 -1.95 -2.55
N THR A 196 9.40 -0.89 -2.97
CA THR A 196 9.36 -0.47 -4.38
C THR A 196 10.69 0.15 -4.85
N TYR A 197 11.36 0.94 -4.02
CA TYR A 197 12.65 1.55 -4.37
C TYR A 197 13.85 0.64 -4.15
N ASN A 198 13.73 -0.41 -3.32
CA ASN A 198 14.83 -1.29 -2.93
C ASN A 198 14.46 -2.79 -3.06
N PRO A 199 14.05 -3.28 -4.24
CA PRO A 199 13.52 -4.63 -4.41
C PRO A 199 14.45 -5.76 -3.95
N ASP A 200 15.78 -5.59 -4.11
CA ASP A 200 16.76 -6.62 -3.74
C ASP A 200 17.18 -6.59 -2.26
N ILE A 201 17.06 -5.41 -1.63
CA ILE A 201 17.47 -5.19 -0.24
C ILE A 201 16.27 -5.45 0.69
N ALA A 202 15.09 -4.97 0.32
CA ALA A 202 13.87 -5.10 1.12
C ALA A 202 13.50 -6.56 1.42
N ARG A 203 13.85 -7.48 0.52
CA ARG A 203 13.67 -8.92 0.75
C ARG A 203 14.48 -9.44 1.94
N ARG A 204 15.71 -8.96 2.10
CA ARG A 204 16.65 -9.42 3.13
C ARG A 204 16.57 -8.58 4.41
N GLN A 205 16.16 -7.33 4.27
CA GLN A 205 16.09 -6.35 5.35
C GLN A 205 14.68 -5.75 5.35
N LYS A 206 13.75 -6.48 5.98
CA LYS A 206 12.38 -6.01 6.22
C LYS A 206 12.43 -4.83 7.20
N LEU A 207 11.71 -3.74 6.90
CA LEU A 207 11.69 -2.55 7.78
C LEU A 207 10.87 -2.76 9.04
N PHE A 208 9.81 -3.57 8.94
CA PHE A 208 8.93 -3.91 10.04
C PHE A 208 8.81 -5.44 10.12
N ASN A 209 8.62 -5.98 11.33
CA ASN A 209 8.10 -7.33 11.46
C ASN A 209 6.63 -7.29 11.07
N VAL A 210 6.29 -7.91 9.93
CA VAL A 210 4.98 -7.89 9.24
C VAL A 210 3.81 -8.36 10.12
N SER A 211 4.09 -8.92 11.31
CA SER A 211 3.12 -9.44 12.27
C SER A 211 2.00 -8.47 12.68
N ASN A 212 2.16 -7.15 12.50
CA ASN A 212 1.16 -6.15 12.91
C ASN A 212 0.42 -5.46 11.76
N VAL A 213 0.77 -5.75 10.50
CA VAL A 213 0.37 -4.88 9.37
C VAL A 213 -0.45 -5.63 8.32
N ASP A 214 -0.01 -6.82 7.90
CA ASP A 214 -0.73 -7.57 6.85
C ASP A 214 -1.76 -8.56 7.42
N ALA A 215 -1.49 -9.13 8.61
CA ALA A 215 -2.37 -10.09 9.23
C ALA A 215 -3.65 -9.45 9.78
N ASP A 216 -3.57 -8.31 10.48
CA ASP A 216 -4.76 -7.71 11.10
C ASP A 216 -5.72 -7.10 10.07
N VAL A 217 -5.21 -6.58 8.96
CA VAL A 217 -6.03 -5.89 7.95
C VAL A 217 -6.87 -6.88 7.15
N ILE A 218 -6.32 -8.05 6.78
CA ILE A 218 -7.05 -9.09 6.03
C ILE A 218 -7.80 -10.05 6.98
N THR A 219 -7.26 -10.34 8.17
CA THR A 219 -7.90 -11.24 9.14
C THR A 219 -9.07 -10.57 9.88
N ALA A 220 -9.06 -9.24 10.09
CA ALA A 220 -10.24 -8.53 10.61
C ALA A 220 -11.44 -8.65 9.66
N LEU A 221 -11.21 -8.53 8.34
CA LEU A 221 -12.24 -8.70 7.31
C LEU A 221 -12.76 -10.14 7.21
N ALA A 222 -11.93 -11.14 7.51
CA ALA A 222 -12.36 -12.55 7.56
C ALA A 222 -13.15 -12.88 8.84
N LYS A 223 -12.83 -12.24 9.98
CA LYS A 223 -13.54 -12.45 11.26
C LYS A 223 -14.94 -11.83 11.28
N GLU A 224 -15.14 -10.69 10.64
CA GLU A 224 -16.47 -10.02 10.56
C GLU A 224 -17.50 -10.84 9.75
N LYS A 225 -17.06 -11.78 8.91
CA LYS A 225 -17.94 -12.67 8.13
C LYS A 225 -18.32 -13.97 8.86
N LEU A 226 -17.79 -14.21 10.07
CA LEU A 226 -17.97 -15.44 10.85
C LEU A 226 -18.74 -15.24 12.17
N THR A 227 -19.28 -14.04 12.40
CA THR A 227 -20.21 -13.68 13.49
C THR A 227 -21.47 -13.09 12.91
#